data_AF-A0A1Q9PBL5-F1
#
_entry.id   AF-A0A1Q9PBL5-F1
#
_cell.length_a   1.000
_cell.length_b   1.000
_cell.length_c   1.000
_cell.angle_alpha   90.00
_cell.angle_beta   90.00
_cell.angle_gamma   90.00
#
_symmetry.space_group_name_H-M   'P 1'
#
loop_
_entity.id
_entity.type
_entity.pdbx_description
1 polymer ?
#
loop_
_entity_poly.entity_id
_entity_poly.type
_entity_poly.pdbx_seq_one_letter_code
_entity_poly.pdbx_strand_id
1 'polypeptide(L)'
;MASKYQLRLLAGGLLIISACTHTIQVFVYGGVWHNIGAAVYGAMYLFFGIGLIRYLDKRGLVALCVILPLIGGVGGVIRFLFLHTHVANYFIILHVLIDIVVVPVSIYMYRNIGTSVATTM
;
A
#
# COMPACT_ATOMS: atom_id res chain seq x y z
N MET A 1 -14.68 8.64 16.26
CA MET A 1 -14.70 7.66 15.16
C MET A 1 -14.31 8.38 13.88
N ALA A 2 -13.21 8.01 13.22
CA ALA A 2 -12.89 8.56 11.90
C ALA A 2 -14.00 8.15 10.91
N SER A 3 -14.47 9.07 10.09
CA SER A 3 -15.48 8.75 9.10
C SER A 3 -14.92 7.73 8.09
N LYS A 4 -15.76 6.86 7.52
CA LYS A 4 -15.33 5.90 6.48
C LYS A 4 -14.58 6.60 5.34
N TYR A 5 -14.94 7.86 5.05
CA TYR A 5 -14.27 8.70 4.08
C TYR A 5 -12.84 9.11 4.50
N GLN A 6 -12.62 9.49 5.76
CA GLN A 6 -11.29 9.82 6.28
C GLN A 6 -10.33 8.62 6.20
N LEU A 7 -10.81 7.41 6.52
CA LEU A 7 -9.99 6.19 6.42
C LEU A 7 -9.62 5.86 4.97
N ARG A 8 -10.52 6.10 4.01
CA ARG A 8 -10.23 5.97 2.57
C ARG A 8 -9.15 6.93 2.13
N LEU A 9 -9.30 8.20 2.51
CA LEU A 9 -8.38 9.24 2.10
C LEU A 9 -6.98 8.98 2.68
N LEU A 10 -6.93 8.48 3.92
CA LEU A 10 -5.69 8.07 4.57
C LEU A 10 -5.05 6.88 3.84
N ALA A 11 -5.74 5.74 3.71
CA ALA A 11 -5.15 4.54 3.11
C ALA A 11 -4.81 4.73 1.63
N GLY A 12 -5.71 5.35 0.86
CA GLY A 12 -5.49 5.64 -0.56
C GLY A 12 -4.40 6.70 -0.76
N GLY A 13 -4.37 7.74 0.07
CA GLY A 13 -3.32 8.75 0.03
C GLY A 13 -1.94 8.17 0.35
N LEU A 14 -1.85 7.32 1.37
CA LEU A 14 -0.60 6.63 1.71
C LEU A 14 -0.13 5.70 0.59
N LEU A 15 -1.02 4.97 -0.08
CA LEU A 15 -0.68 4.16 -1.26
C LEU A 15 -0.12 5.01 -2.41
N ILE A 16 -0.71 6.19 -2.66
CA ILE A 16 -0.23 7.12 -3.69
C ILE A 16 1.16 7.66 -3.32
N ILE A 17 1.38 8.03 -2.05
CA ILE A 17 2.70 8.47 -1.57
C ILE A 17 3.73 7.34 -1.73
N SER A 18 3.35 6.11 -1.38
CA SER A 18 4.18 4.92 -1.57
C SER A 18 4.54 4.71 -3.05
N ALA A 19 3.58 4.88 -3.96
CA ALA A 19 3.80 4.80 -5.41
C ALA A 19 4.84 5.79 -5.93
N CYS A 20 4.70 7.07 -5.53
CA CYS A 20 5.65 8.12 -5.91
C CYS A 20 7.06 7.80 -5.39
N THR A 21 7.17 7.40 -4.13
CA THR A 21 8.46 7.14 -3.49
C THR A 21 9.14 5.87 -4.03
N HIS A 22 8.38 4.83 -4.41
CA HIS A 22 8.90 3.68 -5.14
C HIS A 22 9.51 4.05 -6.49
N THR A 23 8.88 4.99 -7.20
CA THR A 23 9.39 5.48 -8.48
C THR A 23 10.65 6.31 -8.29
N ILE A 24 10.66 7.21 -7.30
CA ILE A 24 11.82 8.05 -6.94
C ILE A 24 13.01 7.19 -6.51
N GLN A 25 12.79 6.10 -5.77
CA GLN A 25 13.84 5.19 -5.31
C GLN A 25 14.73 4.69 -6.45
N VAL A 26 14.18 4.44 -7.65
CA VAL A 26 14.96 3.99 -8.81
C VAL A 26 15.97 5.03 -9.26
N PHE A 27 15.61 6.31 -9.19
CA PHE A 27 16.49 7.42 -9.56
C PHE A 27 17.56 7.69 -8.50
N VAL A 28 17.25 7.46 -7.21
CA VAL A 28 18.18 7.74 -6.09
C VAL A 28 19.16 6.59 -5.85
N TYR A 29 18.67 5.35 -5.84
CA TYR A 29 19.46 4.15 -5.49
C TYR A 29 19.84 3.30 -6.72
N GLY A 30 19.49 3.74 -7.93
CA GLY A 30 19.83 3.09 -9.19
C GLY A 30 18.88 1.97 -9.62
N GLY A 31 18.90 1.66 -10.91
CA GLY A 31 18.03 0.68 -11.58
C GLY A 31 18.46 -0.78 -11.42
N VAL A 32 18.86 -1.21 -10.23
CA VAL A 32 19.10 -2.64 -9.98
C VAL A 32 17.77 -3.40 -10.08
N TRP A 33 17.77 -4.64 -10.57
CA TRP A 33 16.56 -5.46 -10.79
C TRP A 33 15.56 -5.44 -9.63
N HIS A 34 16.07 -5.45 -8.40
CA HIS A 34 15.25 -5.39 -7.20
C HIS A 34 14.53 -4.02 -7.06
N ASN A 35 15.18 -2.90 -7.39
CA ASN A 35 14.56 -1.57 -7.38
C ASN A 35 13.53 -1.41 -8.50
N ILE A 36 13.78 -1.95 -9.68
CA ILE A 36 12.82 -1.94 -10.80
C ILE A 36 11.55 -2.72 -10.42
N GLY A 37 11.70 -3.92 -9.84
CA GLY A 37 10.55 -4.70 -9.37
C GLY A 37 9.72 -3.96 -8.32
N ALA A 38 10.38 -3.21 -7.43
CA ALA A 38 9.71 -2.37 -6.43
C ALA A 38 8.97 -1.19 -7.07
N ALA A 39 9.52 -0.57 -8.11
CA ALA A 39 8.86 0.50 -8.85
C ALA A 39 7.60 0.02 -9.59
N VAL A 40 7.61 -1.19 -10.15
CA VAL A 40 6.41 -1.80 -10.75
C VAL A 40 5.32 -2.00 -9.70
N TYR A 41 5.67 -2.51 -8.52
CA TYR A 41 4.75 -2.60 -7.38
C TYR A 41 4.22 -1.22 -6.96
N GLY A 42 5.10 -0.21 -6.89
CA GLY A 42 4.71 1.17 -6.64
C GLY A 42 3.72 1.71 -7.66
N ALA A 43 3.93 1.47 -8.96
CA ALA A 43 2.99 1.89 -10.00
C ALA A 43 1.60 1.27 -9.78
N MET A 44 1.53 0.01 -9.35
CA MET A 44 0.26 -0.64 -8.98
C MET A 44 -0.42 0.07 -7.80
N TYR A 45 0.33 0.50 -6.78
CA TYR A 45 -0.22 1.25 -5.64
C TYR A 45 -0.85 2.58 -6.03
N LEU A 46 -0.41 3.22 -7.12
CA LEU A 46 -1.07 4.42 -7.64
C LEU A 46 -2.50 4.11 -8.08
N PHE A 47 -2.68 3.07 -8.90
CA PHE A 47 -4.00 2.67 -9.39
C PHE A 47 -4.91 2.21 -8.26
N PHE A 48 -4.37 1.45 -7.30
CA PHE A 48 -5.14 1.00 -6.14
C PHE A 48 -5.48 2.12 -5.17
N GLY A 49 -4.57 3.07 -4.93
CA GLY A 49 -4.83 4.24 -4.09
C GLY A 49 -5.95 5.12 -4.66
N ILE A 50 -5.89 5.42 -5.97
CA ILE A 50 -6.97 6.14 -6.67
C ILE A 50 -8.27 5.33 -6.64
N GLY A 51 -8.17 4.02 -6.90
CA GLY A 51 -9.29 3.09 -6.86
C GLY A 51 -9.97 3.03 -5.50
N LEU A 52 -9.21 3.03 -4.41
CA LEU A 52 -9.71 2.97 -3.04
C LEU A 52 -10.42 4.26 -2.62
N ILE A 53 -9.92 5.40 -3.10
CA ILE A 53 -10.55 6.72 -2.88
C ILE A 53 -11.87 6.81 -3.66
N ARG A 54 -11.91 6.32 -4.90
CA ARG A 54 -13.04 6.53 -5.82
C ARG A 54 -14.09 5.41 -5.80
N TYR A 55 -13.73 4.17 -5.48
CA TYR A 55 -14.60 2.98 -5.58
C TYR A 55 -14.54 2.12 -4.31
N LEU A 56 -15.27 2.52 -3.25
CA LEU A 56 -15.21 1.80 -1.97
C LEU A 56 -15.87 0.42 -2.01
N ASP A 57 -17.01 0.29 -2.67
CA ASP A 57 -17.92 -0.83 -2.40
C ASP A 57 -17.49 -2.12 -3.13
N LYS A 58 -16.39 -2.06 -3.87
CA LYS A 58 -15.82 -3.21 -4.57
C LYS A 58 -14.94 -4.00 -3.60
N ARG A 59 -15.51 -5.03 -2.98
CA ARG A 59 -14.80 -5.98 -2.09
C ARG A 59 -13.47 -6.46 -2.66
N GLY A 60 -13.43 -6.75 -3.96
CA GLY A 60 -12.20 -7.18 -4.64
C GLY A 60 -11.08 -6.12 -4.62
N LEU A 61 -11.42 -4.85 -4.80
CA LEU A 61 -10.44 -3.76 -4.79
C LEU A 61 -9.84 -3.57 -3.39
N VAL A 62 -10.69 -3.60 -2.36
CA VAL A 62 -10.21 -3.52 -0.97
C VAL A 62 -9.37 -4.74 -0.59
N ALA A 63 -9.73 -5.94 -1.05
CA ALA A 63 -8.92 -7.14 -0.85
C ALA A 63 -7.53 -7.02 -1.51
N LEU A 64 -7.45 -6.48 -2.74
CA LEU A 64 -6.17 -6.22 -3.41
C LEU A 64 -5.33 -5.19 -2.64
N CYS A 65 -5.97 -4.17 -2.05
CA CYS A 65 -5.33 -3.17 -1.17
C CYS A 65 -4.89 -3.73 0.19
N VAL A 66 -5.26 -4.98 0.53
CA VAL A 66 -4.70 -5.71 1.68
C VAL A 66 -3.54 -6.58 1.22
N ILE A 67 -3.77 -7.39 0.18
CA ILE A 67 -2.82 -8.43 -0.26
C ILE A 67 -1.54 -7.80 -0.80
N LEU A 68 -1.63 -6.78 -1.66
CA LEU A 68 -0.44 -6.22 -2.31
C LEU A 68 0.45 -5.43 -1.34
N PRO A 69 -0.06 -4.57 -0.43
CA PRO A 69 0.74 -3.97 0.63
C PRO A 69 1.30 -5.00 1.61
N LEU A 70 0.60 -6.11 1.87
CA LEU A 70 1.14 -7.18 2.70
C LEU A 70 2.35 -7.87 2.05
N ILE A 71 2.25 -8.21 0.76
CA ILE A 71 3.38 -8.79 0.00
C ILE A 71 4.53 -7.79 -0.09
N GLY A 72 4.23 -6.53 -0.38
CA GLY A 72 5.20 -5.44 -0.44
C GLY A 72 5.94 -5.24 0.88
N GLY A 73 5.20 -5.15 1.99
CA GLY A 73 5.75 -4.93 3.33
C GLY A 73 6.62 -6.11 3.79
N VAL A 74 6.17 -7.35 3.59
CA VAL A 74 7.00 -8.54 3.88
C VAL A 74 8.25 -8.55 3.01
N GLY A 75 8.13 -8.27 1.71
CA GLY A 75 9.27 -8.15 0.80
C GLY A 75 10.24 -7.05 1.21
N GLY A 76 9.73 -5.92 1.69
CA GLY A 76 10.51 -4.80 2.22
C GLY A 76 11.29 -5.18 3.47
N VAL A 77 10.67 -5.88 4.42
CA VAL A 77 11.34 -6.39 5.63
C VAL A 77 12.42 -7.40 5.28
N ILE A 78 12.15 -8.36 4.38
CA ILE A 78 13.14 -9.34 3.93
C ILE A 78 14.33 -8.61 3.29
N ARG A 79 14.09 -7.61 2.44
CA ARG A 79 15.17 -6.81 1.85
C ARG A 79 15.97 -6.07 2.90
N PHE A 80 15.30 -5.44 3.86
CA PHE A 80 15.96 -4.70 4.92
C PHE A 80 16.88 -5.60 5.76
N LEU A 81 16.45 -6.83 6.07
CA LEU A 81 17.21 -7.77 6.91
C LEU A 81 18.29 -8.53 6.15
N PHE A 82 18.03 -8.99 4.92
CA PHE A 82 18.91 -9.93 4.21
C PHE A 82 19.73 -9.30 3.08
N LEU A 83 19.25 -8.22 2.48
CA LEU A 83 20.01 -7.47 1.48
C LEU A 83 20.68 -6.29 2.20
N HIS A 84 21.77 -6.59 2.92
CA HIS A 84 22.68 -5.59 3.48
C HIS A 84 23.36 -4.82 2.35
N THR A 85 22.63 -3.94 1.66
CA THR A 85 23.25 -2.88 0.87
C THR A 85 23.95 -1.95 1.87
N HIS A 86 25.23 -1.66 1.66
CA HIS A 86 26.08 -0.81 2.52
C HIS A 86 25.52 0.61 2.82
N VAL A 87 24.36 0.96 2.27
CA VAL A 87 23.61 2.18 2.50
C VAL A 87 22.20 1.78 2.90
N ALA A 88 21.77 2.16 4.11
CA ALA A 88 20.40 1.95 4.55
C ALA A 88 19.44 2.69 3.62
N ASN A 89 18.63 1.96 2.87
CA ASN A 89 17.67 2.55 1.95
C ASN A 89 16.43 3.01 2.73
N TYR A 90 16.41 4.30 3.07
CA TYR A 90 15.32 4.93 3.82
C TYR A 90 13.94 4.77 3.15
N PHE A 91 13.87 4.57 1.83
CA PHE A 91 12.60 4.31 1.15
C PHE A 91 11.98 2.98 1.57
N ILE A 92 12.78 1.92 1.78
CA ILE A 92 12.28 0.62 2.21
C ILE A 92 11.61 0.74 3.59
N ILE A 93 12.23 1.49 4.51
CA ILE A 93 11.67 1.73 5.84
C ILE A 93 10.34 2.48 5.72
N LEU A 94 10.29 3.52 4.89
CA LEU A 94 9.07 4.29 4.64
C LEU A 94 7.95 3.41 4.07
N HIS A 95 8.24 2.55 3.09
CA HIS A 95 7.25 1.66 2.48
C HIS A 95 6.68 0.68 3.50
N VAL A 96 7.54 0.04 4.31
CA VAL A 96 7.10 -0.86 5.38
C VAL A 96 6.23 -0.13 6.42
N LEU A 97 6.58 1.10 6.79
CA LEU A 97 5.77 1.91 7.70
C LEU A 97 4.39 2.25 7.11
N ILE A 98 4.34 2.57 5.82
CA ILE A 98 3.08 2.79 5.11
C ILE A 98 2.22 1.51 5.13
N ASP A 99 2.82 0.36 4.83
CA ASP A 99 2.10 -0.92 4.78
C ASP A 99 1.53 -1.33 6.15
N ILE A 100 2.27 -1.07 7.23
CA ILE A 100 1.80 -1.28 8.62
C ILE A 100 0.53 -0.49 8.92
N VAL A 101 0.30 0.66 8.27
CA VAL A 101 -0.92 1.46 8.44
C VAL A 101 -2.00 1.07 7.44
N VAL A 102 -1.65 0.90 6.16
CA VAL A 102 -2.60 0.64 5.08
C VAL A 102 -3.28 -0.72 5.25
N VAL A 103 -2.54 -1.77 5.61
CA VAL A 103 -3.08 -3.13 5.76
C VAL A 103 -4.21 -3.20 6.81
N PRO A 104 -4.02 -2.78 8.07
CA PRO A 104 -5.09 -2.85 9.06
C PRO A 104 -6.27 -1.94 8.74
N VAL A 105 -6.03 -0.76 8.14
CA VAL A 105 -7.13 0.12 7.69
C VAL A 105 -7.95 -0.54 6.57
N SER A 106 -7.29 -1.15 5.58
CA SER A 106 -7.96 -1.88 4.51
C SER A 106 -8.71 -3.12 5.01
N ILE A 107 -8.17 -3.85 6.01
CA ILE A 107 -8.87 -4.98 6.66
C ILE A 107 -10.13 -4.51 7.40
N TYR A 108 -10.02 -3.41 8.17
CA TYR A 108 -11.17 -2.82 8.86
C TYR A 108 -12.25 -2.40 7.86
N MET A 109 -11.85 -1.77 6.75
CA MET A 109 -12.77 -1.41 5.68
C MET A 109 -13.41 -2.63 5.04
N TYR A 110 -12.63 -3.69 4.74
CA TYR A 110 -13.13 -4.93 4.13
C TYR A 110 -14.24 -5.58 4.97
N ARG A 111 -14.03 -5.69 6.30
CA ARG A 111 -15.03 -6.26 7.22
C ARG A 111 -16.32 -5.44 7.28
N ASN A 112 -16.20 -4.12 7.17
CA ASN A 112 -17.32 -3.19 7.28
C ASN A 112 -18.08 -2.93 5.97
N ILE A 113 -17.68 -3.56 4.85
CA ILE A 113 -18.44 -3.53 3.60
C ILE A 113 -19.72 -4.38 3.72
N GLY A 114 -19.64 -5.52 4.44
CA GLY A 114 -20.74 -6.49 4.56
C GLY A 114 -21.91 -6.05 5.45
N THR A 115 -21.68 -5.18 6.42
CA THR A 115 -22.72 -4.70 7.33
C THR A 115 -23.71 -3.71 6.68
N SER A 116 -23.36 -3.15 5.52
CA SER A 116 -24.19 -2.20 4.77
C SER A 116 -25.32 -2.85 3.97
N VAL A 117 -25.23 -4.16 3.69
CA VAL A 117 -26.23 -4.90 2.89
C VAL A 117 -27.39 -5.39 3.77
N ALA A 118 -27.16 -5.60 5.06
CA ALA A 118 -28.17 -6.10 6.00
C ALA A 118 -29.15 -5.01 6.49
N THR A 119 -28.89 -3.73 6.19
CA THR A 119 -29.74 -2.60 6.63
C THR A 119 -30.70 -2.11 5.54
N THR A 120 -30.71 -2.76 4.37
CA THR A 120 -31.58 -2.44 3.23
C THR A 120 -32.46 -3.61 2.80
N MET A 121 -32.66 -4.61 3.67
CA MET A 121 -33.68 -5.65 3.50
C MET A 121 -34.74 -5.52 4.57
#